data_AF-A0A1G7ZIK7-F1
#
_entry.id   AF-A0A1G7ZIK7-F1
#
_cell.length_a   1.000
_cell.length_b   1.000
_cell.length_c   1.000
_cell.angle_alpha   90.00
_cell.angle_beta   90.00
_cell.angle_gamma   90.00
#
_symmetry.space_group_name_H-M   'P 1'
#
loop_
_entity.id
_entity.type
_entity.pdbx_description
1 polymer ?
#
loop_
_entity_poly.entity_id
_entity_poly.type
_entity_poly.pdbx_seq_one_letter_code
_entity_poly.pdbx_strand_id
1 'polypeptide(L)'
;MSHDAARRALDILNQALERDPEAITALVNLRVPCNEKLARHATIQTYLLDDSPRLGPLGLINGVLGLGRGGLGAEGEVDPRTGRLLRIRRFVLTLPPGLDTEV
;
A
#
# COMPACT_ATOMS: atom_id res chain seq x y z
N MET A 1 14.40 12.35 -2.08
CA MET A 1 14.89 11.00 -1.73
C MET A 1 14.33 10.04 -2.74
N SER A 2 15.21 9.28 -3.39
CA SER A 2 15.07 8.87 -4.80
C SER A 2 14.17 7.66 -5.01
N HIS A 3 13.69 7.56 -6.24
CA HIS A 3 13.07 6.39 -6.87
C HIS A 3 13.72 5.04 -6.47
N ASP A 4 15.00 5.02 -6.14
CA ASP A 4 15.74 3.82 -5.69
C ASP A 4 15.25 3.28 -4.35
N ALA A 5 14.85 4.14 -3.41
CA ALA A 5 14.30 3.71 -2.13
C ALA A 5 12.95 3.00 -2.32
N ALA A 6 12.10 3.53 -3.22
CA ALA A 6 10.83 2.93 -3.57
C ALA A 6 11.01 1.60 -4.31
N ARG A 7 11.97 1.51 -5.24
CA ARG A 7 12.31 0.25 -5.92
C ARG A 7 12.83 -0.78 -4.94
N ARG A 8 13.76 -0.40 -4.04
CA ARG A 8 14.28 -1.31 -3.01
C ARG A 8 13.18 -1.82 -2.08
N ALA A 9 12.25 -0.95 -1.67
CA ALA A 9 11.11 -1.36 -0.86
C ALA A 9 10.19 -2.34 -1.63
N LEU A 10 9.91 -2.06 -2.91
CA LEU A 10 9.15 -2.95 -3.79
C LEU A 10 9.80 -4.34 -3.89
N ASP A 11 11.11 -4.40 -4.09
CA ASP A 11 11.86 -5.65 -4.21
C ASP A 11 11.81 -6.45 -2.91
N ILE A 12 12.02 -5.80 -1.76
CA ILE A 12 11.93 -6.44 -0.45
C ILE A 12 10.52 -6.98 -0.18
N LEU A 13 9.48 -6.21 -0.51
CA LEU A 13 8.09 -6.63 -0.33
C LEU A 13 7.76 -7.86 -1.17
N ASN A 14 8.17 -7.90 -2.43
CA ASN A 14 7.97 -9.06 -3.30
C ASN A 14 8.80 -10.27 -2.86
N GLN A 15 10.04 -10.06 -2.41
CA GLN A 15 10.88 -11.10 -1.81
C GLN A 15 10.29 -11.68 -0.52
N ALA A 16 9.63 -10.85 0.29
CA ALA A 16 8.93 -11.30 1.49
C ALA A 16 7.66 -12.09 1.12
N LEU A 17 6.89 -11.62 0.14
CA LEU A 17 5.70 -12.29 -0.37
C LEU A 17 6.01 -13.69 -0.90
N GLU A 18 7.12 -13.83 -1.65
CA GLU A 18 7.56 -15.12 -2.19
C GLU A 18 7.88 -16.14 -1.07
N ARG A 19 8.43 -15.66 0.05
CA ARG A 19 8.82 -16.50 1.18
C ARG A 19 7.63 -16.90 2.05
N ASP A 20 6.69 -15.99 2.29
CA ASP A 20 5.50 -16.23 3.11
C ASP A 20 4.29 -15.42 2.60
N PRO A 21 3.54 -15.95 1.62
CA PRO A 21 2.43 -15.21 1.03
C PRO A 21 1.25 -15.03 1.99
N GLU A 22 1.05 -15.96 2.94
CA GLU A 22 -0.04 -15.91 3.90
C GLU A 22 0.20 -14.84 4.97
N ALA A 23 1.39 -14.84 5.59
CA ALA A 23 1.74 -13.84 6.60
C ALA A 23 1.76 -12.42 6.00
N ILE A 24 2.29 -12.27 4.78
CA ILE A 24 2.33 -10.96 4.11
C ILE A 24 0.93 -10.49 3.72
N THR A 25 0.07 -11.37 3.23
CA THR A 25 -1.33 -11.03 2.96
C THR A 25 -2.06 -10.65 4.25
N ALA A 26 -1.85 -11.38 5.35
CA ALA A 26 -2.43 -11.05 6.66
C ALA A 26 -1.94 -9.69 7.18
N LEU A 27 -0.63 -9.41 7.09
CA LEU A 27 -0.02 -8.15 7.51
C LEU A 27 -0.59 -6.95 6.76
N VAL A 28 -0.71 -7.03 5.43
CA VAL A 28 -1.27 -5.93 4.61
C VAL A 28 -2.75 -5.66 4.92
N ASN A 29 -3.47 -6.68 5.38
CA ASN A 29 -4.85 -6.53 5.84
C ASN A 29 -4.98 -5.91 7.24
N LEU A 30 -3.90 -5.75 8.01
CA LEU A 30 -3.95 -5.04 9.28
C LEU A 30 -4.22 -3.55 9.01
N ARG A 31 -5.46 -3.13 9.25
CA ARG A 31 -5.93 -1.76 9.06
C ARG A 31 -6.68 -1.28 10.29
N VAL A 32 -6.12 -0.30 10.98
CA VAL A 32 -6.66 0.25 12.23
C VAL A 32 -7.30 1.61 11.99
N PRO A 33 -8.41 1.95 12.66
CA PRO A 33 -8.95 3.30 12.64
C PRO A 33 -7.89 4.31 13.07
N CYS A 34 -7.87 5.47 12.41
CA CYS A 34 -7.00 6.57 12.76
C CYS A 34 -7.77 7.89 12.84
N ASN A 35 -7.17 8.90 13.44
CA ASN A 35 -7.81 10.21 13.55
C ASN A 35 -7.66 11.03 12.24
N GLU A 36 -8.48 12.08 12.11
CA GLU A 36 -8.44 12.95 10.93
C GLU A 36 -7.09 13.63 10.70
N LYS A 37 -6.34 13.93 11.76
CA LYS A 37 -5.02 14.58 11.63
C LYS A 37 -4.06 13.69 10.87
N LEU A 38 -4.06 12.39 11.17
CA LEU A 38 -3.23 11.41 10.47
C LEU A 38 -3.74 11.15 9.05
N ALA A 39 -5.05 11.08 8.87
CA ALA A 39 -5.68 10.90 7.54
C ALA A 39 -5.39 12.07 6.57
N ARG A 40 -5.12 13.27 7.09
CA ARG A 40 -4.76 14.47 6.31
C ARG A 40 -3.25 14.66 6.14
N HIS A 41 -2.43 13.70 6.56
CA HIS A 41 -0.98 13.80 6.43
C HIS A 41 -0.57 13.82 4.94
N ALA A 42 0.38 14.68 4.57
CA ALA A 42 0.71 14.94 3.16
C ALA A 42 1.27 13.72 2.39
N THR A 43 1.87 12.76 3.10
CA THR A 43 2.51 11.58 2.48
C THR A 43 1.99 10.24 2.98
N ILE A 44 1.32 10.20 4.15
CA ILE A 44 0.82 8.93 4.69
C ILE A 44 -0.52 8.68 4.03
N GLN A 45 -0.69 7.46 3.53
CA GLN A 45 -1.91 7.10 2.84
C GLN A 45 -2.83 6.33 3.78
N THR A 46 -4.09 6.73 3.82
CA THR A 46 -5.14 6.05 4.55
C THR A 46 -6.20 5.54 3.58
N TYR A 47 -6.89 4.48 3.96
CA TYR A 47 -8.04 3.96 3.23
C TYR A 47 -9.33 4.30 3.97
N LEU A 48 -10.35 4.77 3.27
CA LEU A 48 -11.66 5.04 3.86
C LEU A 48 -12.51 3.75 3.79
N LEU A 49 -12.90 3.22 4.95
CA LEU A 49 -13.82 2.09 5.06
C LEU A 49 -14.93 2.46 6.04
N ASP A 50 -16.19 2.36 5.61
CA ASP A 50 -17.37 2.73 6.40
C ASP A 50 -17.25 4.14 7.00
N ASP A 51 -16.84 5.12 6.18
CA ASP A 51 -16.58 6.53 6.54
C ASP A 51 -15.50 6.75 7.64
N SER A 52 -14.79 5.69 8.03
CA SER A 52 -13.71 5.76 9.00
C SER A 52 -12.35 5.62 8.29
N PRO A 53 -11.44 6.61 8.42
CA PRO A 53 -10.11 6.49 7.84
C PRO A 53 -9.30 5.44 8.60
N ARG A 54 -8.70 4.51 7.86
CA ARG A 54 -7.88 3.44 8.40
C ARG A 54 -6.46 3.52 7.88
N LEU A 55 -5.51 3.28 8.77
CA LEU A 55 -4.09 3.17 8.46
C LEU A 55 -3.70 1.69 8.44
N GLY A 56 -2.93 1.30 7.42
CA GLY A 56 -2.25 0.01 7.36
C GLY A 56 -0.76 0.17 7.03
N PRO A 57 0.02 -0.93 7.05
CA PRO A 57 1.47 -0.90 6.86
C PRO A 57 1.91 -0.20 5.57
N LEU A 58 1.27 -0.50 4.44
CA LEU A 58 1.61 0.12 3.15
C LEU A 58 1.43 1.64 3.16
N GLY A 59 0.38 2.13 3.81
CA GLY A 59 0.11 3.56 3.92
C GLY A 59 1.20 4.30 4.71
N LEU A 60 1.72 3.66 5.76
CA LEU A 60 2.84 4.19 6.53
C LEU A 60 4.15 4.12 5.75
N ILE A 61 4.43 3.00 5.07
CA ILE A 61 5.62 2.84 4.23
C ILE A 61 5.64 3.90 3.11
N ASN A 62 4.51 4.12 2.44
CA ASN A 62 4.39 5.18 1.43
C ASN A 62 4.68 6.56 2.03
N GLY A 63 4.25 6.81 3.27
CA GLY A 63 4.60 8.01 4.04
C GLY A 63 6.10 8.19 4.28
N VAL A 64 6.79 7.13 4.69
CA VAL A 64 8.25 7.13 4.89
C VAL A 64 9.00 7.39 3.58
N LEU A 65 8.50 6.82 2.48
CA LEU A 65 9.09 7.01 1.14
C LEU A 65 8.74 8.37 0.51
N GLY A 66 7.82 9.14 1.11
CA GLY A 66 7.36 10.42 0.58
C GLY A 66 6.43 10.30 -0.64
N LEU A 67 5.77 9.16 -0.83
CA LEU A 67 4.89 8.87 -1.96
C LEU A 67 3.49 9.41 -1.66
N GLY A 68 3.27 10.71 -1.90
CA GLY A 68 2.01 11.40 -1.59
C GLY A 68 0.88 11.17 -2.60
N ARG A 69 1.19 10.84 -3.86
CA ARG A 69 0.23 10.46 -4.91
C ARG A 69 0.82 9.31 -5.73
N GLY A 70 0.10 8.19 -5.86
CA GLY A 70 0.72 6.91 -6.25
C GLY A 70 1.54 6.30 -5.11
N GLY A 71 2.08 5.10 -5.29
CA GLY A 71 2.94 4.49 -4.28
C GLY A 71 3.00 2.98 -4.36
N LEU A 72 3.49 2.35 -3.30
CA LEU A 72 3.46 0.90 -3.20
C LEU A 72 2.02 0.45 -2.98
N GLY A 73 1.56 -0.44 -3.86
CA GLY A 73 0.27 -1.11 -3.79
C GLY A 73 0.45 -2.63 -3.83
N ALA A 74 -0.64 -3.35 -3.58
CA ALA A 74 -0.69 -4.80 -3.68
C ALA A 74 -1.78 -5.19 -4.69
N GLU A 75 -1.43 -6.05 -5.64
CA GLU A 75 -2.36 -6.66 -6.57
C GLU A 75 -2.65 -8.08 -6.13
N GLY A 76 -3.93 -8.47 -6.18
CA GLY A 76 -4.33 -9.76 -5.66
C GLY A 76 -5.81 -10.05 -5.84
N GLU A 77 -6.22 -11.18 -5.28
CA GLU A 77 -7.62 -11.52 -5.10
C GLU A 77 -8.17 -10.76 -3.90
N VAL A 78 -9.36 -10.19 -4.04
CA VAL A 78 -10.02 -9.38 -3.02
C VAL A 78 -11.41 -9.96 -2.77
N ASP A 79 -11.80 -10.04 -1.51
CA ASP A 79 -13.18 -10.33 -1.13
C ASP A 79 -14.05 -9.12 -1.50
N PRO A 80 -14.98 -9.26 -2.47
CA PRO A 80 -15.79 -8.15 -2.96
C PRO A 80 -16.74 -7.58 -1.89
N ARG A 81 -17.01 -8.31 -0.79
CA ARG A 81 -17.89 -7.87 0.29
C ARG A 81 -17.15 -7.03 1.33
N THR A 82 -15.91 -7.39 1.62
CA THR A 82 -15.14 -6.80 2.74
C THR A 82 -13.99 -5.92 2.28
N GLY A 83 -13.60 -5.98 1.01
CA GLY A 83 -12.44 -5.29 0.46
C GLY A 83 -11.11 -5.84 0.98
N ARG A 84 -11.12 -6.98 1.68
CA ARG A 84 -9.91 -7.63 2.20
C ARG A 84 -9.19 -8.38 1.09
N LEU A 85 -7.86 -8.34 1.10
CA LEU A 85 -7.05 -9.16 0.21
C LEU A 85 -7.14 -10.63 0.67
N LEU A 86 -7.62 -11.50 -0.20
CA LEU A 86 -7.62 -12.95 0.01
C LEU A 86 -6.24 -13.53 -0.28
N ARG A 87 -5.59 -13.02 -1.32
CA ARG A 87 -4.23 -13.41 -1.71
C ARG A 87 -3.56 -12.29 -2.47
N ILE A 88 -2.38 -11.86 -2.01
CA ILE A 88 -1.52 -10.97 -2.80
C ILE A 88 -0.77 -11.79 -3.84
N ARG A 89 -0.82 -11.37 -5.11
CA ARG A 89 -0.02 -11.94 -6.21
C ARG A 89 1.32 -11.23 -6.37
N ARG A 90 1.33 -9.91 -6.22
CA ARG A 90 2.55 -9.09 -6.28
C ARG A 90 2.32 -7.72 -5.65
N PHE A 91 3.39 -7.10 -5.21
CA PHE A 91 3.42 -5.66 -4.96
C PHE A 91 3.79 -4.92 -6.24
N VAL A 92 3.27 -3.71 -6.37
CA VAL A 92 3.50 -2.83 -7.53
C VAL A 92 3.78 -1.42 -7.07
N LEU A 93 4.51 -0.65 -7.88
CA LEU A 93 4.65 0.79 -7.71
C LEU A 93 3.68 1.46 -8.68
N THR A 94 2.67 2.15 -8.17
CA THR A 94 1.72 2.92 -8.97
C THR A 94 2.19 4.36 -9.09
N LEU A 95 2.08 4.92 -10.29
CA LEU A 95 2.31 6.35 -10.52
C LEU A 95 1.02 7.13 -10.21
N PRO A 96 1.13 8.43 -9.87
CA PRO A 96 -0.04 9.29 -9.78
C PRO A 96 -0.86 9.25 -11.09
N PRO A 97 -2.19 9.37 -11.04
CA PRO A 97 -3.02 9.51 -12.24
C PRO A 97 -2.52 10.69 -13.09
N GLY A 98 -2.33 10.49 -14.40
CA GLY A 98 -1.87 11.51 -15.35
C GLY A 98 -0.37 11.51 -15.68
N LEU A 99 0.39 10.54 -15.17
CA LEU A 99 1.72 10.18 -15.67
C LEU A 99 1.59 8.84 -16.38
N ASP A 100 1.10 8.88 -17.62
CA ASP A 100 1.13 7.72 -18.50
C ASP A 100 2.61 7.40 -18.81
N THR A 101 2.99 6.13 -18.63
CA THR A 101 4.26 5.65 -19.15
C THR A 101 4.16 5.62 -20.67
N GLU A 102 4.83 6.56 -21.34
CA GLU A 102 5.38 6.24 -22.65
C GLU A 102 6.31 5.02 -22.44
N VAL A 103 5.84 3.87 -22.94
CA VAL A 103 6.65 2.69 -23.22
C VAL A 103 6.93 2.69 -24.70
#